data_AF-A0A3N5NV76-F1
#
_entry.id   AF-A0A3N5NV76-F1
#
_cell.length_a   1.000
_cell.length_b   1.000
_cell.length_c   1.000
_cell.angle_alpha   90.00
_cell.angle_beta   90.00
_cell.angle_gamma   90.00
#
_symmetry.space_group_name_H-M   'P 1'
#
loop_
_entity.id
_entity.type
_entity.pdbx_description
1 polymer ?
#
loop_
_entity_poly.entity_id
_entity_poly.type
_entity_poly.pdbx_seq_one_letter_code
_entity_poly.pdbx_strand_id
1 'polypeptide(L)'
;MKRLPLYLIIQLTILLIFMLNLKVIAGAKPQGPKVKQVTTTLSGRVDLCLSCHKEKPDKAHGREVLGCAVCHKGNPLSGDKQRAHMGMFLNPGELRFADQTCG
;
A
#
# COMPACT_ATOMS: atom_id res chain seq x y z
N MET A 1 16.52 53.58 15.15
CA MET A 1 16.11 52.27 14.60
C MET A 1 14.71 51.96 15.11
N LYS A 2 13.67 52.03 14.28
CA LYS A 2 12.28 51.73 14.71
C LYS A 2 12.15 50.22 14.87
N ARG A 3 11.94 49.73 16.09
CA ARG A 3 11.67 48.30 16.34
C ARG A 3 10.32 47.95 15.73
N LEU A 4 10.27 46.85 15.00
CA LEU A 4 9.04 46.34 14.40
C LEU A 4 8.09 45.91 15.53
N PRO A 5 6.79 46.28 15.49
CA PRO A 5 5.86 45.90 16.55
C PRO A 5 5.64 44.38 16.57
N LEU A 6 5.56 43.82 17.77
CA LEU A 6 5.49 42.37 18.00
C LEU A 6 4.35 41.68 17.23
N TYR A 7 3.20 42.35 17.07
CA TYR A 7 2.05 41.81 16.33
C TYR A 7 2.38 41.56 14.85
N LEU A 8 3.20 42.41 14.23
CA LEU A 8 3.58 42.29 12.83
C LEU A 8 4.52 41.10 12.63
N ILE A 9 5.41 40.85 13.60
CA ILE A 9 6.29 39.68 13.61
C ILE A 9 5.46 38.40 13.71
N ILE A 10 4.46 38.36 14.60
CA ILE A 10 3.56 37.21 14.77
C ILE A 10 2.74 36.94 13.50
N GLN A 11 2.23 37.97 12.84
CA GLN A 11 1.48 37.80 11.58
C GLN A 11 2.36 37.24 10.46
N LEU A 12 3.60 37.72 10.34
CA LEU A 12 4.56 37.25 9.34
C LEU A 12 4.98 35.80 9.60
N THR A 13 5.16 35.39 10.86
CA THR A 13 5.51 34.00 11.19
C THR A 13 4.36 33.03 10.91
N ILE A 14 3.12 33.40 11.24
CA ILE A 14 1.93 32.59 10.92
C ILE A 14 1.79 32.43 9.40
N LEU A 15 1.93 33.52 8.63
CA LEU A 15 1.85 33.48 7.18
C LEU A 15 2.94 32.60 6.57
N LEU A 16 4.17 32.69 7.09
CA LEU A 16 5.29 31.85 6.64
C LEU A 16 5.03 30.36 6.91
N ILE A 17 4.54 30.01 8.10
CA ILE A 17 4.19 28.63 8.47
C ILE A 17 3.06 28.13 7.56
N PHE A 18 2.03 28.92 7.31
CA PHE A 18 0.93 28.56 6.40
C PHE A 18 1.45 28.30 4.97
N MET A 19 2.30 29.18 4.44
CA MET A 19 2.90 29.03 3.11
C MET A 19 3.81 27.79 3.01
N LEU A 20 4.54 27.44 4.08
CA LEU A 20 5.35 26.22 4.15
C LEU A 20 4.46 24.97 4.12
N ASN A 21 3.38 24.94 4.90
CA ASN A 21 2.44 23.81 4.91
C ASN A 21 1.71 23.65 3.57
N LEU A 22 1.37 24.75 2.89
CA LEU A 22 0.71 24.72 1.58
C LEU A 22 1.56 24.02 0.51
N LYS A 23 2.89 24.23 0.53
CA LYS A 23 3.83 23.56 -0.39
C LYS A 23 3.93 22.05 -0.15
N VAL A 24 3.85 21.61 1.11
CA VAL A 24 3.89 20.18 1.45
C VAL A 24 2.65 19.46 0.93
N ILE A 25 1.47 20.07 1.10
CA ILE A 25 0.21 19.52 0.62
C ILE A 25 0.18 19.49 -0.92
N ALA A 26 0.61 20.57 -1.59
CA ALA A 26 0.66 20.64 -3.05
C ALA A 26 1.71 19.71 -3.69
N GLY A 27 2.81 19.43 -2.97
CA GLY A 27 3.89 18.54 -3.42
C GLY A 27 3.62 17.05 -3.24
N ALA A 28 2.62 16.68 -2.44
CA ALA A 28 2.21 15.30 -2.23
C ALA A 28 1.53 14.74 -3.49
N LYS A 29 2.33 14.28 -4.46
CA LYS A 29 1.80 13.48 -5.58
C LYS A 29 1.21 12.19 -5.00
N PRO A 30 -0.07 11.87 -5.23
CA PRO A 30 -0.59 10.54 -4.93
C PRO A 30 0.22 9.55 -5.75
N GLN A 31 1.03 8.74 -5.09
CA GLN A 31 1.75 7.65 -5.72
C GLN A 31 0.71 6.61 -6.09
N GLY A 32 0.21 6.68 -7.32
CA GLY A 32 -0.74 5.71 -7.83
C GLY A 32 -0.15 4.29 -7.77
N PRO A 33 -1.00 3.25 -7.71
CA PRO A 33 -0.58 1.86 -7.66
C PRO A 33 0.36 1.55 -8.84
N LYS A 34 1.59 1.09 -8.55
CA LYS A 34 2.61 0.78 -9.57
C LYS A 34 2.39 -0.61 -10.17
N VAL A 35 1.27 -0.79 -10.87
CA VAL A 35 1.00 -2.04 -11.59
C VAL A 35 1.38 -1.81 -13.05
N LYS A 36 2.56 -2.28 -13.43
CA LYS A 36 3.02 -2.22 -14.83
C LYS A 36 2.37 -3.28 -15.71
N GLN A 37 2.02 -4.43 -15.12
CA GLN A 37 1.44 -5.57 -15.81
C GLN A 37 0.43 -6.26 -14.90
N VAL A 38 -0.69 -6.67 -15.46
CA VAL A 38 -1.67 -7.51 -14.77
C VAL A 38 -1.15 -8.94 -14.80
N THR A 39 -0.91 -9.52 -13.63
CA THR A 39 -0.50 -10.92 -13.51
C THR A 39 -1.72 -11.79 -13.30
N THR A 40 -1.80 -12.86 -14.06
CA THR A 40 -2.87 -13.86 -13.95
C THR A 40 -2.26 -15.21 -13.59
N THR A 41 -2.90 -15.93 -12.69
CA THR A 41 -2.54 -17.31 -12.37
C THR A 41 -2.93 -18.25 -13.52
N LEU A 42 -2.43 -19.48 -13.51
CA LEU A 42 -2.78 -20.53 -14.48
C LEU A 42 -4.26 -20.89 -14.44
N SER A 43 -4.95 -20.64 -13.32
CA SER A 43 -6.42 -20.80 -13.21
C SER A 43 -7.21 -19.61 -13.77
N GLY A 44 -6.54 -18.61 -14.35
CA GLY A 44 -7.17 -17.43 -14.95
C GLY A 44 -7.56 -16.34 -13.96
N ARG A 45 -7.14 -16.43 -12.69
CA ARG A 45 -7.41 -15.41 -11.67
C ARG A 45 -6.36 -14.32 -11.69
N VAL A 46 -6.78 -13.06 -11.64
CA VAL A 46 -5.85 -11.93 -11.49
C VAL A 46 -5.29 -11.92 -10.07
N ASP A 47 -3.97 -11.82 -9.95
CA ASP A 47 -3.27 -11.65 -8.69
C ASP A 47 -2.11 -10.65 -8.81
N LEU A 48 -2.40 -9.39 -8.44
CA LEU A 48 -1.43 -8.30 -8.49
C LEU A 48 -0.40 -8.36 -7.37
N CYS A 49 -0.50 -9.29 -6.40
CA CYS A 49 0.58 -9.49 -5.42
C CYS A 49 1.90 -9.75 -6.17
N LEU A 50 1.83 -10.53 -7.24
CA LEU A 50 2.96 -10.89 -8.10
C LEU A 50 3.57 -9.71 -8.88
N SER A 51 2.94 -8.53 -8.91
CA SER A 51 3.55 -7.33 -9.51
C SER A 51 4.71 -6.78 -8.67
N CYS A 52 4.71 -7.07 -7.36
CA CYS A 52 5.72 -6.63 -6.41
C CYS A 52 6.50 -7.81 -5.78
N HIS A 53 5.79 -8.90 -5.47
CA HIS A 53 6.28 -10.07 -4.74
C HIS A 53 6.90 -11.13 -5.66
N LYS A 54 7.96 -11.79 -5.18
CA LYS A 54 8.80 -12.76 -5.92
C LYS A 54 9.06 -14.06 -5.14
N GLU A 55 8.39 -14.22 -4.01
CA GLU A 55 8.41 -15.38 -3.13
C GLU A 55 8.02 -16.62 -3.91
N LYS A 56 8.66 -17.75 -3.61
CA LYS A 56 8.44 -19.02 -4.28
C LYS A 56 8.09 -20.07 -3.22
N PRO A 57 6.79 -20.33 -2.99
CA PRO A 57 6.36 -21.48 -2.22
C PRO A 57 6.90 -22.78 -2.83
N ASP A 58 6.71 -23.89 -2.12
CA ASP A 58 7.02 -25.21 -2.68
C ASP A 58 6.23 -25.48 -3.98
N LYS A 59 6.62 -26.53 -4.70
CA LYS A 59 6.03 -26.87 -5.99
C LYS A 59 4.54 -27.18 -5.92
N ALA A 60 4.04 -27.70 -4.81
CA ALA A 60 2.62 -28.03 -4.66
C ALA A 60 1.77 -26.75 -4.50
N HIS A 61 2.35 -25.71 -3.89
CA HIS A 61 1.70 -24.42 -3.66
C HIS A 61 2.19 -23.31 -4.60
N GLY A 62 2.58 -23.66 -5.83
CA GLY A 62 3.14 -22.72 -6.79
C GLY A 62 2.28 -21.46 -6.97
N ARG A 63 2.89 -20.28 -6.78
CA ARG A 63 2.20 -18.97 -6.83
C ARG A 63 1.57 -18.69 -8.19
N GLU A 64 2.15 -19.21 -9.27
CA GLU A 64 1.59 -19.12 -10.61
C GLU A 64 0.31 -19.94 -10.75
N VAL A 65 0.11 -21.01 -9.97
CA VAL A 65 -1.08 -21.85 -10.04
C VAL A 65 -2.22 -21.27 -9.19
N LEU A 66 -1.94 -21.05 -7.91
CA LEU A 66 -2.96 -20.68 -6.90
C LEU A 66 -3.12 -19.16 -6.75
N GLY A 67 -2.05 -18.40 -6.93
CA GLY A 67 -1.96 -17.02 -6.46
C GLY A 67 -1.62 -16.94 -4.97
N CYS A 68 -1.29 -15.73 -4.51
CA CYS A 68 -0.95 -15.43 -3.13
C CYS A 68 -2.22 -15.22 -2.28
N ALA A 69 -3.23 -14.54 -2.83
CA ALA A 69 -4.38 -14.07 -2.05
C ALA A 69 -5.34 -15.19 -1.62
N VAL A 70 -5.26 -16.38 -2.21
CA VAL A 70 -6.07 -17.54 -1.79
C VAL A 70 -5.79 -17.89 -0.32
N CYS A 71 -4.50 -17.95 0.04
CA CYS A 71 -4.05 -18.27 1.39
C CYS A 71 -3.81 -17.00 2.21
N HIS A 72 -3.06 -16.04 1.67
CA HIS A 72 -2.70 -14.83 2.40
C HIS A 72 -3.83 -13.79 2.49
N LYS A 73 -4.97 -13.99 1.81
CA LYS A 73 -6.06 -13.01 1.73
C LYS A 73 -5.57 -11.66 1.20
N GLY A 74 -6.19 -10.57 1.64
CA GLY A 74 -5.98 -9.24 1.06
C GLY A 74 -6.76 -9.02 -0.23
N ASN A 75 -6.46 -7.92 -0.92
CA ASN A 75 -7.08 -7.54 -2.18
C ASN A 75 -6.09 -7.75 -3.35
N PRO A 76 -6.22 -8.87 -4.10
CA PRO A 76 -5.34 -9.16 -5.23
C PRO A 76 -5.53 -8.23 -6.43
N LEU A 77 -6.57 -7.38 -6.42
CA LEU A 77 -6.89 -6.46 -7.52
C LEU A 77 -6.38 -5.04 -7.27
N SER A 78 -5.75 -4.80 -6.13
CA SER A 78 -5.15 -3.52 -5.80
C SER A 78 -3.64 -3.56 -5.97
N GLY A 79 -3.09 -2.60 -6.72
CA GLY A 79 -1.66 -2.32 -6.71
C GLY A 79 -1.21 -1.33 -5.64
N ASP A 80 -2.17 -0.78 -4.87
CA ASP A 80 -1.87 0.11 -3.75
C ASP A 80 -1.57 -0.76 -2.53
N LYS A 81 -0.43 -0.51 -1.89
CA LYS A 81 0.08 -1.34 -0.79
C LYS A 81 -0.92 -1.47 0.36
N GLN A 82 -1.56 -0.36 0.76
CA GLN A 82 -2.47 -0.39 1.91
C GLN A 82 -3.74 -1.16 1.57
N ARG A 83 -4.34 -0.88 0.41
CA ARG A 83 -5.53 -1.59 -0.04
C ARG A 83 -5.27 -3.05 -0.35
N ALA A 84 -4.12 -3.38 -0.93
CA ALA A 84 -3.72 -4.76 -1.24
C ALA A 84 -3.58 -5.60 0.04
N HIS A 85 -2.96 -5.05 1.09
CA HIS A 85 -2.73 -5.78 2.33
C HIS A 85 -3.89 -5.71 3.35
N MET A 86 -4.97 -5.00 3.02
CA MET A 86 -6.12 -4.88 3.92
C MET A 86 -6.75 -6.25 4.18
N GLY A 87 -6.74 -6.71 5.44
CA GLY A 87 -7.24 -8.03 5.82
C GLY A 87 -6.34 -9.21 5.43
N MET A 88 -5.08 -8.95 5.08
CA MET A 88 -4.11 -9.99 4.74
C MET A 88 -3.67 -10.78 5.98
N PHE A 89 -3.53 -12.09 5.84
CA PHE A 89 -2.92 -12.97 6.83
C PHE A 89 -1.43 -13.08 6.54
N LEU A 90 -0.60 -12.64 7.49
CA LEU A 90 0.85 -12.70 7.35
C LEU A 90 1.34 -14.16 7.30
N ASN A 91 0.83 -15.01 8.18
CA ASN A 91 1.08 -16.43 8.21
C ASN A 91 -0.25 -17.20 8.05
N PRO A 92 -0.57 -17.68 6.83
CA PRO A 92 -1.83 -18.38 6.58
C PRO A 92 -1.82 -19.83 7.10
N GLY A 93 -0.68 -20.33 7.58
CA GLY A 93 -0.57 -21.65 8.22
C GLY A 93 -0.88 -21.64 9.72
N GLU A 94 -1.22 -20.49 10.31
CA GLU A 94 -1.66 -20.45 11.70
C GLU A 94 -3.02 -21.14 11.85
N LEU A 95 -3.14 -22.04 12.84
CA LEU A 95 -4.36 -22.83 13.06
C LEU A 95 -5.63 -21.99 13.23
N ARG A 96 -5.50 -20.76 13.73
CA ARG A 96 -6.64 -19.83 13.89
C ARG A 96 -7.26 -19.34 12.58
N PHE A 97 -6.60 -19.60 11.45
CA PHE A 97 -7.08 -19.24 10.11
C PHE A 97 -7.33 -20.47 9.23
N ALA A 98 -7.12 -21.68 9.76
CA ALA A 98 -7.13 -22.90 8.97
C ALA A 98 -8.47 -23.12 8.25
N ASP A 99 -9.58 -22.75 8.87
CA ASP A 99 -10.93 -22.79 8.27
C ASP A 99 -11.13 -21.83 7.09
N GLN A 100 -10.26 -20.82 6.97
CA GLN A 100 -10.31 -19.82 5.91
C GLN A 100 -9.25 -20.05 4.83
N THR A 101 -8.14 -20.73 5.15
CA THR A 101 -6.95 -20.86 4.30
C THR A 101 -6.63 -22.29 3.88
N CYS A 102 -7.22 -23.30 4.52
CA CYS A 102 -6.95 -24.72 4.27
C CYS A 102 -8.26 -25.45 3.93
N GLY A 103 -8.39 -25.93 2.69
CA GLY A 103 -9.60 -26.54 2.11
C GLY A 103 -9.79 -26.14 0.66
#